data_AF-A0A131XCM4-F1
#
_entry.id   AF-A0A131XCM4-F1
#
_cell.length_a   1.000
_cell.length_b   1.000
_cell.length_c   1.000
_cell.angle_alpha   90.00
_cell.angle_beta   90.00
_cell.angle_gamma   90.00
#
_symmetry.space_group_name_H-M   'P 1'
#
loop_
_entity.id
_entity.type
_entity.pdbx_description
1 polymer ?
#
loop_
_entity_poly.entity_id
_entity_poly.type
_entity_poly.pdbx_seq_one_letter_code
_entity_poly.pdbx_strand_id
1 'polypeptide(L)'
;EAEVMAEGVDASGKTVLYLDFNSLVTAAGQGNMQNVVIVNSGSGNANISSVHGANISKVHEVPLDEITRPIPVAHYDEDKIRGIVELLENPNTKDQVAPVDILWIKGREGGNYYYAFGGNHRFEAHYRLGCTTIRAKLIRSAPAALALYLGGSTPDLK
;
A
#
# COMPACT_ATOMS: atom_id res chain seq x y z
N GLU A 1 17.36 37.33 -10.54
CA GLU A 1 17.65 35.91 -10.78
C GLU A 1 17.30 35.17 -9.50
N ALA A 2 16.28 34.31 -9.53
CA ALA A 2 15.85 33.57 -8.35
C ALA A 2 16.58 32.22 -8.34
N GLU A 3 17.38 31.99 -7.31
CA GLU A 3 18.13 30.76 -7.11
C GLU A 3 17.14 29.63 -6.77
N VAL A 4 16.83 28.80 -7.77
CA VAL A 4 15.78 27.77 -7.70
C VAL A 4 16.21 26.50 -6.96
N MET A 5 17.50 26.38 -6.63
CA MET A 5 18.08 25.19 -6.03
C MET A 5 19.17 25.57 -5.03
N ALA A 6 19.05 25.08 -3.79
CA ALA A 6 20.13 25.14 -2.81
C ALA A 6 20.77 23.75 -2.68
N GLU A 7 22.09 23.66 -2.86
CA GLU A 7 22.84 22.41 -2.69
C GLU A 7 23.34 22.29 -1.25
N GLY A 8 23.04 21.16 -0.61
CA GLY A 8 23.54 20.78 0.71
C GLY A 8 24.18 19.39 0.69
N VAL A 9 24.80 18.98 1.79
CA VAL A 9 25.34 17.62 1.96
C VAL A 9 24.75 17.03 3.24
N ASP A 10 24.16 15.83 3.15
CA ASP A 10 23.59 15.16 4.32
C ASP A 10 24.68 14.58 5.25
N ALA A 11 24.26 14.10 6.42
CA ALA A 11 25.15 13.52 7.41
C ALA A 11 25.90 12.26 6.93
N SER A 12 25.51 11.68 5.79
CA SER A 12 26.19 10.55 5.14
C SER A 12 27.15 10.98 4.01
N GLY A 13 27.28 12.28 3.76
CA GLY A 13 28.15 12.83 2.72
C GLY A 13 27.52 12.90 1.34
N LYS A 14 26.19 12.69 1.21
CA LYS A 14 25.50 12.75 -0.08
C LYS A 14 24.99 14.16 -0.38
N THR A 15 25.14 14.60 -1.63
CA THR A 15 24.58 15.86 -2.10
C THR A 15 23.05 15.80 -2.09
N VAL A 16 22.43 16.77 -1.43
CA VAL A 16 20.98 16.96 -1.33
C VAL A 16 20.64 18.26 -2.06
N LEU A 17 19.70 18.18 -3.00
CA LEU A 17 19.15 19.35 -3.68
C LEU A 17 17.86 19.76 -2.98
N TYR A 18 17.85 20.97 -2.42
CA TYR A 18 16.65 21.58 -1.86
C TYR A 18 15.95 22.41 -2.93
N LEU A 19 14.78 21.94 -3.36
CA LEU A 19 13.91 22.63 -4.31
C LEU A 19 12.87 23.44 -3.53
N ASP A 20 12.80 24.75 -3.78
CA ASP A 20 11.74 25.59 -3.24
C ASP A 20 10.41 25.33 -3.98
N PHE A 21 9.42 24.82 -3.24
CA PHE A 21 8.09 24.52 -3.76
C PHE A 21 7.35 25.76 -4.25
N ASN A 22 7.61 26.95 -3.69
CA ASN A 22 6.92 28.18 -4.10
C ASN A 22 7.37 28.65 -5.49
N SER A 23 8.63 28.38 -5.86
CA SER A 23 9.16 28.70 -7.18
C SER A 23 8.63 27.77 -8.29
N LEU A 24 8.27 26.52 -7.96
CA LEU A 24 7.69 25.56 -8.91
C LEU A 24 6.29 25.98 -9.37
N VAL A 25 5.51 26.59 -8.46
CA VAL A 25 4.16 27.14 -8.74
C VAL A 25 4.21 28.24 -9.80
N THR A 26 5.30 28.99 -9.87
CA THR A 26 5.48 30.08 -10.86
C THR A 26 5.81 29.56 -12.26
N ALA A 27 6.46 28.38 -12.36
CA ALA A 27 6.82 27.78 -13.65
C ALA A 27 5.67 26.99 -14.30
N ALA A 28 4.73 26.45 -13.50
CA ALA A 28 3.55 25.74 -13.98
C ALA A 28 2.34 26.70 -14.13
N GLY A 29 2.35 27.56 -15.14
CA GLY A 29 1.24 28.46 -15.42
C GLY A 29 -0.11 27.73 -15.47
N GLN A 30 -1.09 28.22 -14.69
CA GLN A 30 -2.51 27.79 -14.59
C GLN A 30 -2.81 26.29 -14.86
N GLY A 31 -1.92 25.38 -14.44
CA GLY A 31 -2.11 23.94 -14.55
C GLY A 31 -2.71 23.36 -13.27
N ASN A 32 -3.64 22.42 -13.41
CA ASN A 32 -4.19 21.67 -12.27
C ASN A 32 -3.07 20.84 -11.61
N MET A 33 -2.70 21.22 -10.38
CA MET A 33 -1.58 20.63 -9.62
C MET A 33 -1.76 19.13 -9.31
N GLN A 34 -2.95 18.55 -9.54
CA GLN A 34 -3.18 17.12 -9.37
C GLN A 34 -2.46 16.23 -10.40
N ASN A 35 -1.93 16.81 -11.48
CA ASN A 35 -1.28 16.07 -12.57
C ASN A 35 0.24 16.32 -12.71
N VAL A 36 0.89 16.93 -11.70
CA VAL A 36 2.34 17.13 -11.72
C VAL A 36 3.03 15.89 -11.17
N VAL A 37 3.74 15.17 -12.03
CA VAL A 37 4.55 14.01 -11.64
C VAL A 37 6.00 14.43 -11.53
N ILE A 38 6.53 14.45 -10.31
CA ILE A 38 7.97 14.63 -10.08
C ILE A 38 8.66 13.28 -10.35
N VAL A 39 9.32 13.17 -11.49
CA VAL A 39 10.05 11.96 -11.88
C VAL A 39 11.50 12.09 -11.41
N ASN A 40 11.88 11.38 -10.34
CA ASN A 40 13.27 11.25 -9.96
C ASN A 40 13.92 10.14 -10.79
N SER A 41 14.65 10.50 -11.84
CA SER A 41 15.44 9.57 -12.66
C SER A 41 16.74 9.19 -11.96
N GLY A 42 16.63 8.66 -10.74
CA GLY A 42 17.75 8.16 -9.95
C GLY A 42 17.68 6.64 -9.85
N SER A 43 18.48 5.95 -10.65
CA SER A 43 18.77 4.53 -10.45
C SER A 43 19.48 4.37 -9.11
N GLY A 44 18.81 3.74 -8.14
CA GLY A 44 19.40 3.43 -6.84
C GLY A 44 18.42 3.53 -5.69
N ASN A 45 17.68 2.45 -5.46
CA ASN A 45 17.21 1.96 -4.17
C ASN A 45 17.06 3.02 -3.06
N ALA A 46 16.13 3.97 -3.24
CA ALA A 46 15.78 4.95 -2.23
C ALA A 46 14.35 4.62 -1.76
N ASN A 47 14.27 4.09 -0.54
CA ASN A 47 13.03 3.89 0.18
C ASN A 47 12.24 5.20 0.20
N ILE A 48 11.25 5.32 -0.69
CA ILE A 48 10.24 6.37 -0.61
C ILE A 48 9.38 6.02 0.60
N SER A 49 9.79 6.50 1.78
CA SER A 49 8.98 6.40 2.98
C SER A 49 7.83 7.40 2.85
N SER A 50 6.79 7.00 2.12
CA SER A 50 5.43 7.46 2.43
C SER A 50 5.17 7.19 3.92
N VAL A 51 4.27 7.93 4.55
CA VAL A 51 3.85 7.65 5.95
C VAL A 51 3.35 6.20 6.10
N HIS A 52 2.94 5.56 4.99
CA HIS A 52 2.63 4.12 4.90
C HIS A 52 3.87 3.17 4.86
N GLY A 53 5.07 3.70 4.72
CA GLY A 53 6.35 2.96 4.64
C GLY A 53 7.16 2.94 5.94
N ALA A 54 6.78 3.72 6.96
CA ALA A 54 7.48 3.76 8.24
C ALA A 54 7.35 2.45 9.05
N ASN A 55 6.40 1.58 8.67
CA ASN A 55 6.30 0.22 9.15
C ASN A 55 6.51 -0.70 7.95
N ILE A 56 7.77 -0.95 7.56
CA ILE A 56 8.11 -1.98 6.57
C ILE A 56 7.75 -3.33 7.22
N SER A 57 6.46 -3.64 7.15
CA SER A 57 5.94 -4.96 7.36
C SER A 57 6.46 -5.79 6.21
N LYS A 58 7.30 -6.77 6.54
CA LYS A 58 7.75 -7.80 5.61
C LYS A 58 6.54 -8.30 4.80
N VAL A 59 6.70 -8.46 3.49
CA VAL A 59 5.65 -9.05 2.65
C VAL A 59 5.64 -10.56 2.90
N HIS A 60 4.46 -11.11 3.12
CA HIS A 60 4.21 -12.52 3.38
C HIS A 60 3.23 -13.08 2.35
N GLU A 61 3.38 -14.35 1.98
CA GLU A 61 2.32 -15.11 1.31
C GLU A 61 1.35 -15.60 2.38
N VAL A 62 0.14 -15.06 2.41
CA VAL A 62 -0.88 -15.39 3.42
C VAL A 62 -1.96 -16.26 2.80
N PRO A 63 -2.31 -17.41 3.39
CA PRO A 63 -3.42 -18.24 2.94
C PRO A 63 -4.72 -17.44 2.88
N LEU A 64 -5.46 -17.56 1.78
CA LEU A 64 -6.70 -16.80 1.57
C LEU A 64 -7.84 -17.21 2.52
N ASP A 65 -7.82 -18.45 2.98
CA ASP A 65 -8.78 -19.04 3.93
C ASP A 65 -8.59 -18.55 5.37
N GLU A 66 -7.38 -18.13 5.73
CA GLU A 66 -7.09 -17.51 7.04
C GLU A 66 -7.56 -16.04 7.12
N ILE A 67 -7.85 -15.41 5.98
CA ILE A 67 -8.17 -13.97 5.91
C ILE A 67 -9.68 -13.75 6.03
N THR A 68 -10.08 -13.04 7.09
CA THR A 68 -11.46 -12.61 7.28
C THR A 68 -11.73 -11.29 6.56
N ARG A 69 -12.75 -11.29 5.68
CA ARG A 69 -13.26 -10.11 4.97
C ARG A 69 -14.67 -9.78 5.43
N PRO A 70 -14.82 -8.95 6.49
CA PRO A 70 -16.10 -8.76 7.17
C PRO A 70 -17.08 -7.85 6.41
N ILE A 71 -16.58 -7.03 5.48
CA ILE A 71 -17.41 -6.11 4.70
C ILE A 71 -17.60 -6.69 3.29
N PRO A 72 -18.83 -7.03 2.89
CA PRO A 72 -19.10 -7.54 1.55
C PRO A 72 -18.89 -6.44 0.51
N VAL A 73 -18.39 -6.83 -0.66
CA VAL A 73 -18.22 -5.92 -1.79
C VAL A 73 -19.48 -5.94 -2.63
N ALA A 74 -20.14 -4.79 -2.79
CA ALA A 74 -21.36 -4.69 -3.58
C ALA A 74 -21.11 -4.81 -5.09
N HIS A 75 -20.02 -4.21 -5.59
CA HIS A 75 -19.68 -4.17 -7.00
C HIS A 75 -18.18 -4.20 -7.22
N TYR A 76 -17.78 -4.86 -8.31
CA TYR A 76 -16.42 -4.90 -8.78
C TYR A 76 -16.27 -4.12 -10.09
N ASP A 77 -15.06 -3.60 -10.30
CA ASP A 77 -14.64 -3.01 -11.57
C ASP A 77 -13.91 -4.11 -12.35
N GLU A 78 -14.59 -4.64 -13.37
CA GLU A 78 -14.13 -5.79 -14.14
C GLU A 78 -12.85 -5.50 -14.94
N ASP A 79 -12.66 -4.27 -15.40
CA ASP A 79 -11.47 -3.89 -16.15
C ASP A 79 -10.24 -3.84 -15.24
N LYS A 80 -10.41 -3.35 -14.00
CA LYS A 80 -9.35 -3.41 -12.98
C LYS A 80 -9.00 -4.85 -12.60
N ILE A 81 -9.99 -5.72 -12.44
CA ILE A 81 -9.73 -7.13 -12.12
C ILE A 81 -8.99 -7.79 -13.27
N ARG A 82 -9.43 -7.58 -14.52
CA ARG A 82 -8.77 -8.13 -15.70
C ARG A 82 -7.30 -7.71 -15.77
N GLY A 83 -7.01 -6.43 -15.59
CA GLY A 83 -5.61 -5.95 -15.56
C GLY A 83 -4.79 -6.57 -14.44
N ILE A 84 -5.36 -6.81 -13.25
CA ILE A 84 -4.67 -7.49 -12.16
C ILE A 84 -4.42 -8.96 -12.51
N VAL A 85 -5.41 -9.66 -13.08
CA VAL A 85 -5.29 -11.06 -13.51
C VAL A 85 -4.16 -11.20 -14.54
N GLU A 86 -4.12 -10.34 -15.56
CA GLU A 86 -3.06 -10.33 -16.58
C GLU A 86 -1.67 -10.17 -15.95
N LEU A 87 -1.53 -9.29 -14.95
CA LEU A 87 -0.27 -9.11 -14.23
C LEU A 87 0.11 -10.33 -13.39
N LEU A 88 -0.87 -11.01 -12.78
CA LEU A 88 -0.65 -12.18 -11.91
C LEU A 88 -0.31 -13.45 -12.69
N GLU A 89 -0.90 -13.64 -13.88
CA GLU A 89 -0.64 -14.80 -14.74
C GLU A 89 0.77 -14.79 -15.33
N ASN A 90 1.35 -13.61 -15.54
CA ASN A 90 2.73 -13.47 -16.03
C ASN A 90 3.73 -13.43 -14.86
N PRO A 91 4.62 -14.43 -14.73
CA PRO A 91 5.58 -14.51 -13.62
C PRO A 91 6.53 -13.31 -13.51
N ASN A 92 6.82 -12.63 -14.62
CA ASN A 92 7.73 -11.48 -14.63
C ASN A 92 7.07 -10.18 -14.14
N THR A 93 5.73 -10.14 -14.10
CA THR A 93 4.95 -8.97 -13.73
C THR A 93 4.16 -9.16 -12.45
N LYS A 94 4.06 -10.38 -11.91
CA LYS A 94 3.34 -10.70 -10.68
C LYS A 94 3.75 -9.78 -9.52
N ASP A 95 5.03 -9.44 -9.42
CA ASP A 95 5.55 -8.59 -8.36
C ASP A 95 5.11 -7.12 -8.46
N GLN A 96 4.60 -6.68 -9.61
CA GLN A 96 4.03 -5.34 -9.82
C GLN A 96 2.68 -5.17 -9.11
N VAL A 97 1.95 -6.25 -8.85
CA VAL A 97 0.68 -6.19 -8.12
C VAL A 97 0.94 -5.92 -6.65
N ALA A 98 0.77 -4.68 -6.19
CA ALA A 98 1.07 -4.30 -4.82
C ALA A 98 0.42 -5.25 -3.78
N PRO A 99 1.13 -5.59 -2.69
CA PRO A 99 0.60 -6.46 -1.65
C PRO A 99 -0.62 -5.82 -0.95
N VAL A 100 -1.53 -6.65 -0.45
CA VAL A 100 -2.68 -6.19 0.34
C VAL A 100 -2.27 -5.89 1.78
N ASP A 101 -2.98 -4.98 2.43
CA ASP A 101 -2.76 -4.69 3.85
C ASP A 101 -3.71 -5.54 4.69
N ILE A 102 -3.16 -6.28 5.65
CA ILE A 102 -3.90 -7.18 6.54
C ILE A 102 -3.62 -6.77 7.97
N LEU A 103 -4.69 -6.49 8.72
CA LEU A 103 -4.60 -6.30 10.17
C LEU A 103 -4.36 -7.66 10.80
N TRP A 104 -3.21 -7.80 11.47
CA TRP A 104 -2.89 -8.94 12.31
C TRP A 104 -3.18 -8.58 13.77
N ILE A 105 -4.19 -9.22 14.34
CA ILE A 105 -4.64 -8.97 15.71
C ILE A 105 -4.42 -10.24 16.53
N LYS A 106 -3.86 -10.07 17.72
CA LYS A 106 -3.73 -11.15 18.69
C LYS A 106 -4.92 -11.13 19.65
N GLY A 107 -5.63 -12.25 19.76
CA GLY A 107 -6.70 -12.45 20.73
C GLY A 107 -6.20 -12.51 22.18
N ARG A 108 -7.12 -12.46 23.13
CA ARG A 108 -6.81 -12.43 24.58
C ARG A 108 -6.15 -13.71 25.12
N GLU A 109 -6.49 -14.86 24.55
CA GLU A 109 -5.92 -16.20 24.75
C GLU A 109 -4.76 -16.50 23.78
N GLY A 110 -4.48 -15.57 22.86
CA GLY A 110 -3.27 -15.57 22.02
C GLY A 110 -3.47 -16.06 20.60
N GLY A 111 -4.71 -16.29 20.16
CA GLY A 111 -5.05 -16.61 18.77
C GLY A 111 -4.64 -15.50 17.80
N ASN A 112 -4.29 -15.86 16.56
CA ASN A 112 -3.99 -14.90 15.51
C ASN A 112 -5.20 -14.72 14.59
N TYR A 113 -5.57 -13.47 14.36
CA TYR A 113 -6.69 -13.11 13.51
C TYR A 113 -6.23 -12.15 12.41
N TYR A 114 -6.60 -12.45 11.17
CA TYR A 114 -6.19 -11.71 10.00
C TYR A 114 -7.40 -11.07 9.34
N TYR A 115 -7.45 -9.75 9.30
CA TYR A 115 -8.57 -9.00 8.72
C TYR A 115 -8.11 -8.14 7.55
N ALA A 116 -8.86 -8.20 6.45
CA ALA A 116 -8.64 -7.34 5.29
C ALA A 116 -9.90 -6.52 4.99
N PHE A 117 -9.71 -5.20 4.92
CA PHE A 117 -10.78 -4.24 4.61
C PHE A 117 -10.64 -3.60 3.22
N GLY A 118 -9.41 -3.60 2.69
CA GLY A 118 -9.10 -3.07 1.37
C GLY A 118 -8.67 -4.17 0.40
N GLY A 119 -8.19 -3.76 -0.78
CA GLY A 119 -7.64 -4.69 -1.76
C GLY A 119 -8.67 -5.57 -2.46
N ASN A 120 -9.95 -5.19 -2.43
CA ASN A 120 -11.07 -5.99 -2.94
C ASN A 120 -10.84 -6.59 -4.34
N HIS A 121 -10.41 -5.78 -5.33
CA HIS A 121 -10.14 -6.28 -6.69
C HIS A 121 -8.93 -7.23 -6.75
N ARG A 122 -7.93 -7.06 -5.87
CA ARG A 122 -6.78 -7.97 -5.78
C ARG A 122 -7.21 -9.32 -5.23
N PHE A 123 -8.03 -9.33 -4.17
CA PHE A 123 -8.63 -10.57 -3.66
C PHE A 123 -9.47 -11.27 -4.72
N GLU A 124 -10.36 -10.53 -5.38
CA GLU A 124 -11.23 -11.08 -6.42
C GLU A 124 -10.43 -11.69 -7.58
N ALA A 125 -9.36 -11.02 -8.04
CA ALA A 125 -8.45 -11.57 -9.04
C ALA A 125 -7.79 -12.88 -8.57
N HIS A 126 -7.32 -12.95 -7.32
CA HIS A 126 -6.72 -14.17 -6.77
C HIS A 126 -7.76 -15.32 -6.66
N TYR A 127 -9.00 -15.02 -6.27
CA TYR A 127 -10.08 -16.01 -6.22
C TYR A 127 -10.42 -16.55 -7.61
N ARG A 128 -10.55 -15.69 -8.62
CA ARG A 128 -10.84 -16.10 -10.01
C ARG A 128 -9.74 -16.97 -10.61
N LEU A 129 -8.48 -16.72 -10.23
CA LEU A 129 -7.33 -17.53 -10.62
C LEU A 129 -7.18 -18.83 -9.81
N GLY A 130 -8.01 -19.06 -8.80
CA GLY A 130 -7.89 -20.23 -7.93
C GLY A 130 -6.59 -20.23 -7.11
N CYS A 131 -6.03 -19.06 -6.81
CA CYS A 131 -4.87 -18.95 -5.93
C CYS A 131 -5.23 -19.42 -4.52
N THR A 132 -4.26 -19.95 -3.79
CA THR A 132 -4.42 -20.34 -2.38
C THR A 132 -3.85 -19.31 -1.41
N THR A 133 -2.91 -18.47 -1.87
CA THR A 133 -2.26 -17.42 -1.08
C THR A 133 -2.34 -16.07 -1.78
N ILE A 134 -2.14 -15.00 -1.02
CA ILE A 134 -1.98 -13.63 -1.52
C ILE A 134 -0.80 -12.93 -0.83
N ARG A 135 -0.06 -12.12 -1.58
CA ARG A 135 0.99 -11.26 -1.02
C ARG A 135 0.38 -10.18 -0.14
N ALA A 136 0.79 -10.14 1.11
CA ALA A 136 0.25 -9.22 2.09
C ALA A 136 1.32 -8.61 3.00
N LYS A 137 1.05 -7.40 3.44
CA LYS A 137 1.73 -6.72 4.54
C LYS A 137 0.94 -6.95 5.83
N LEU A 138 1.55 -7.63 6.79
CA LEU A 138 0.93 -7.88 8.10
C LEU A 138 1.14 -6.70 9.04
N ILE A 139 0.07 -5.97 9.32
CA ILE A 139 0.06 -4.80 10.19
C ILE A 139 -0.42 -5.22 11.57
N ARG A 140 0.52 -5.38 12.51
CA ARG A 140 0.18 -5.68 13.91
C ARG A 140 -0.70 -4.57 14.47
N SER A 141 -1.87 -4.97 14.93
CA SER A 141 -2.91 -4.03 15.37
C SER A 141 -3.51 -4.49 16.70
N ALA A 142 -3.87 -3.52 17.53
CA ALA A 142 -4.61 -3.81 18.76
C ALA A 142 -6.06 -4.19 18.42
N PRO A 143 -6.75 -5.00 19.26
CA PRO A 143 -8.17 -5.32 19.05
C PRO A 143 -9.07 -4.08 18.91
N ALA A 144 -8.75 -2.98 19.60
CA ALA A 144 -9.47 -1.70 19.49
C ALA A 144 -9.42 -1.10 18.07
N ALA A 145 -8.38 -1.38 17.28
CA ALA A 145 -8.30 -0.94 15.89
C ALA A 145 -9.38 -1.61 15.02
N LEU A 146 -9.78 -2.85 15.35
CA LEU A 146 -10.86 -3.54 14.64
C LEU A 146 -12.21 -2.83 14.83
N ALA A 147 -12.41 -2.24 16.01
CA ALA A 147 -13.63 -1.49 16.32
C ALA A 147 -13.81 -0.22 15.50
N LEU A 148 -12.73 0.35 14.95
CA LEU A 148 -12.82 1.48 14.02
C LEU A 148 -13.50 1.07 12.70
N TYR A 149 -13.41 -0.20 12.32
CA TYR A 149 -14.04 -0.72 11.10
C TYR A 149 -15.39 -1.37 11.36
N LEU A 150 -15.52 -2.13 12.46
CA LEU A 150 -16.70 -2.96 12.72
C LEU A 150 -17.68 -2.34 13.73
N GLY A 151 -17.28 -1.29 14.46
CA GLY A 151 -18.10 -0.65 15.47
C GLY A 151 -18.66 -1.66 16.48
N GLY A 152 -19.98 -1.63 16.70
CA GLY A 152 -20.68 -2.56 17.58
C GLY A 152 -20.66 -4.02 17.15
N SER A 153 -20.25 -4.32 15.90
CA SER A 153 -20.14 -5.68 15.37
C SER A 153 -18.75 -6.30 15.58
N THR A 154 -17.89 -5.66 16.38
CA THR A 154 -16.55 -6.16 16.66
C THR A 154 -16.63 -7.43 17.51
N PRO A 155 -16.10 -8.57 17.04
CA PRO A 155 -16.11 -9.81 17.80
C PRO A 155 -15.13 -9.76 18.98
N ASP A 156 -15.45 -10.52 20.02
CA ASP A 156 -14.53 -10.79 21.12
C ASP A 156 -13.51 -11.84 20.68
N LEU A 157 -12.30 -11.40 20.32
CA LEU A 157 -11.21 -12.26 19.85
C LEU A 157 -10.54 -12.98 21.02
N LYS A 158 -10.54 -14.32 20.98
CA LYS A 158 -9.95 -15.21 21.98
C LYS A 158 -8.55 -15.62 21.56
#